data_AF-W0F6L7-F1
#
_entry.id   AF-W0F6L7-F1
#
_cell.length_a   1.000
_cell.length_b   1.000
_cell.length_c   1.000
_cell.angle_alpha   90.00
_cell.angle_beta   90.00
_cell.angle_gamma   90.00
#
_symmetry.space_group_name_H-M   'P 1'
#
loop_
_entity.id
_entity.type
_entity.pdbx_description
1 polymer ?
#
loop_
_entity_poly.entity_id
_entity_poly.type
_entity_poly.pdbx_seq_one_letter_code
_entity_poly.pdbx_strand_id
1 'polypeptide(L)'
;MASSAVSATIAATKGGGSPLSGDAKTFMENRFGTDFSNVKIHTGSNAAQLSGQLNAQAFTVGNDIYFNEGKFAPGSNQGKHLLAHELTHTLQQGEKHTIQRSCSDGKCDSCNGGKKDFWVTYYFRTKASEKVLKYVEDQTKTAAKILANCCLNLKTKSDTSLIAGGGKFDWQDSSKPGEWHYNKSTSDLGTGNTFKDAKGIPIIIADEVPDSGGGITVDKRFDKKYSGKTYAAIAVNETNSSCNSLAHELWHVSSGIVGHDKVHGGIAECSSDTVSDEYCKNMRLIAGA
;
A
#
# COMPACT_ATOMS: atom_id res chain seq x y z
N MET A 1 -8.75 26.38 11.74
CA MET A 1 -9.88 27.32 11.55
C MET A 1 -10.60 27.17 10.19
N ALA A 2 -10.07 26.43 9.21
CA ALA A 2 -10.73 26.26 7.89
C ALA A 2 -11.85 25.18 7.82
N SER A 3 -12.18 24.46 8.89
CA SER A 3 -13.06 23.27 8.80
C SER A 3 -14.56 23.51 9.04
N SER A 4 -14.98 24.56 9.72
CA SER A 4 -16.41 24.79 10.02
C SER A 4 -17.19 25.31 8.82
N ALA A 5 -16.63 26.26 8.07
CA ALA A 5 -17.26 26.82 6.88
C ALA A 5 -17.37 25.79 5.73
N VAL A 6 -16.32 25.00 5.50
CA VAL A 6 -16.33 23.93 4.48
C VAL A 6 -17.37 22.87 4.82
N SER A 7 -17.45 22.45 6.09
CA SER A 7 -18.44 21.46 6.54
C SER A 7 -19.87 21.98 6.40
N ALA A 8 -20.12 23.26 6.70
CA ALA A 8 -21.44 23.88 6.53
C ALA A 8 -21.85 23.92 5.05
N THR A 9 -20.94 24.26 4.14
CA THR A 9 -21.22 24.29 2.70
C THR A 9 -21.45 22.89 2.12
N ILE A 10 -20.70 21.87 2.57
CA ILE A 10 -20.94 20.47 2.20
C ILE A 10 -22.34 20.04 2.66
N ALA A 11 -22.70 20.34 3.91
CA ALA A 11 -24.02 20.00 4.44
C ALA A 11 -25.16 20.69 3.65
N ALA A 12 -24.96 21.94 3.21
CA ALA A 12 -25.95 22.68 2.43
C ALA A 12 -26.07 22.23 0.96
N THR A 13 -25.05 21.58 0.41
CA THR A 13 -25.04 21.17 -1.01
C THR A 13 -25.29 19.67 -1.22
N LYS A 14 -25.29 18.89 -0.14
CA LYS A 14 -25.53 17.44 -0.16
C LYS A 14 -26.81 17.08 -0.91
N GLY A 15 -26.74 16.07 -1.78
CA GLY A 15 -27.84 15.60 -2.61
C GLY A 15 -28.14 16.45 -3.86
N GLY A 16 -27.58 17.66 -3.97
CA GLY A 16 -27.84 18.61 -5.06
C GLY A 16 -27.05 18.37 -6.35
N GLY A 17 -26.19 17.35 -6.38
CA GLY A 17 -25.35 17.03 -7.55
C GLY A 17 -26.12 16.35 -8.68
N SER A 18 -25.47 16.20 -9.82
CA SER A 18 -26.02 15.48 -10.97
C SER A 18 -25.88 13.97 -10.80
N PRO A 19 -26.84 13.14 -11.24
CA PRO A 19 -26.63 11.70 -11.27
C PRO A 19 -25.43 11.36 -12.17
N LEU A 20 -24.73 10.27 -11.86
CA LEU A 20 -23.68 9.75 -12.73
C LEU A 20 -24.27 9.41 -14.11
N SER A 21 -23.62 9.86 -15.19
CA SER A 21 -24.12 9.65 -16.55
C SER A 21 -24.28 8.15 -16.88
N GLY A 22 -25.25 7.80 -17.71
CA GLY A 22 -25.62 6.39 -17.98
C GLY A 22 -24.45 5.49 -18.40
N ASP A 23 -23.58 5.97 -19.28
CA ASP A 23 -22.42 5.21 -19.75
C ASP A 23 -21.36 5.01 -18.65
N ALA A 24 -21.05 6.08 -17.91
CA ALA A 24 -20.08 6.02 -16.81
C ALA A 24 -20.60 5.17 -15.65
N LYS A 25 -21.90 5.29 -15.36
CA LYS A 25 -22.62 4.49 -14.36
C LYS A 25 -22.55 3.02 -14.72
N THR A 26 -23.04 2.63 -15.89
CA THR A 26 -23.04 1.23 -16.35
C THR A 26 -21.62 0.64 -16.36
N PHE A 27 -20.63 1.42 -16.81
CA PHE A 27 -19.23 1.00 -16.82
C PHE A 27 -18.68 0.67 -15.42
N MET A 28 -19.04 1.47 -14.41
CA MET A 28 -18.61 1.29 -13.03
C MET A 28 -19.41 0.19 -12.33
N GLU A 29 -20.74 0.18 -12.47
CA GLU A 29 -21.60 -0.85 -11.85
C GLU A 29 -21.21 -2.26 -12.31
N ASN A 30 -20.90 -2.45 -13.59
CA ASN A 30 -20.44 -3.74 -14.11
C ASN A 30 -19.12 -4.22 -13.48
N ARG A 31 -18.25 -3.29 -13.02
CA ARG A 31 -16.96 -3.62 -12.40
C ARG A 31 -17.06 -3.81 -10.89
N PHE A 32 -17.94 -3.03 -10.25
CA PHE A 32 -18.15 -3.09 -8.80
C PHE A 32 -19.24 -4.08 -8.39
N GLY A 33 -20.06 -4.57 -9.33
CA GLY A 33 -21.22 -5.43 -9.04
C GLY A 33 -22.25 -4.76 -8.12
N THR A 34 -22.32 -3.43 -8.11
CA THR A 34 -23.09 -2.62 -7.15
C THR A 34 -23.85 -1.51 -7.86
N ASP A 35 -25.02 -1.11 -7.35
CA ASP A 35 -25.81 0.00 -7.88
C ASP A 35 -25.31 1.37 -7.37
N PHE A 36 -25.06 2.28 -8.31
CA PHE A 36 -24.63 3.66 -8.05
C PHE A 36 -25.71 4.68 -8.42
N SER A 37 -26.98 4.27 -8.55
CA SER A 37 -28.12 5.15 -8.83
C SER A 37 -28.25 6.34 -7.87
N ASN A 38 -27.86 6.14 -6.61
CA ASN A 38 -27.94 7.14 -5.56
C ASN A 38 -26.74 8.10 -5.52
N VAL A 39 -25.70 7.85 -6.33
CA VAL A 39 -24.49 8.69 -6.36
C VAL A 39 -24.77 10.02 -7.06
N LYS A 40 -24.36 11.11 -6.42
CA LYS A 40 -24.46 12.48 -6.92
C LYS A 40 -23.08 13.04 -7.19
N ILE A 41 -22.86 13.49 -8.41
CA ILE A 41 -21.62 14.09 -8.88
C ILE A 41 -21.75 15.61 -8.86
N HIS A 42 -20.85 16.26 -8.13
CA HIS A 42 -20.72 17.70 -8.05
C HIS A 42 -19.51 18.15 -8.86
N THR A 43 -19.75 19.01 -9.83
CA THR A 43 -18.72 19.65 -10.67
C THR A 43 -18.97 21.17 -10.73
N GLY A 44 -18.08 21.90 -11.39
CA GLY A 44 -18.17 23.35 -11.53
C GLY A 44 -17.48 24.11 -10.38
N SER A 45 -17.63 25.44 -10.38
CA SER A 45 -16.84 26.34 -9.54
C SER A 45 -16.94 26.04 -8.04
N ASN A 46 -18.14 25.70 -7.55
CA ASN A 46 -18.33 25.39 -6.12
C ASN A 46 -17.64 24.08 -5.72
N ALA A 47 -17.77 23.02 -6.52
CA ALA A 47 -17.08 21.74 -6.28
C ALA A 47 -15.56 21.90 -6.38
N ALA A 48 -15.09 22.70 -7.35
CA ALA A 48 -13.68 23.04 -7.50
C ALA A 48 -13.12 23.82 -6.31
N GLN A 49 -13.86 24.83 -5.83
CA GLN A 49 -13.46 25.60 -4.65
C GLN A 49 -13.39 24.73 -3.39
N LEU A 50 -14.40 23.88 -3.14
CA LEU A 50 -14.41 22.98 -1.98
C LEU A 50 -13.28 21.95 -2.08
N SER A 51 -13.08 21.35 -3.25
CA SER A 51 -12.00 20.40 -3.49
C SER A 51 -10.63 21.08 -3.32
N GLY A 52 -10.46 22.30 -3.83
CA GLY A 52 -9.24 23.11 -3.64
C GLY A 52 -8.96 23.46 -2.18
N GLN A 53 -9.98 23.85 -1.41
CA GLN A 53 -9.85 24.10 0.03
C GLN A 53 -9.47 22.84 0.81
N LEU A 54 -9.84 21.66 0.31
CA LEU A 54 -9.44 20.34 0.84
C LEU A 54 -8.15 19.79 0.23
N ASN A 55 -7.51 20.53 -0.69
CA ASN A 55 -6.35 20.10 -1.48
C ASN A 55 -6.58 18.79 -2.27
N ALA A 56 -7.80 18.58 -2.75
CA ALA A 56 -8.28 17.35 -3.36
C ALA A 56 -8.45 17.46 -4.89
N GLN A 57 -8.17 16.39 -5.64
CA GLN A 57 -8.68 16.16 -7.00
C GLN A 57 -10.18 15.86 -6.98
N ALA A 58 -10.62 15.09 -6.00
CA ALA A 58 -12.01 14.80 -5.72
C ALA A 58 -12.18 14.37 -4.25
N PHE A 59 -13.40 14.43 -3.74
CA PHE A 59 -13.70 13.93 -2.40
C PHE A 59 -15.15 13.42 -2.31
N THR A 60 -15.40 12.50 -1.39
CA THR A 60 -16.68 11.80 -1.23
C THR A 60 -17.26 11.97 0.17
N VAL A 61 -18.56 12.29 0.25
CA VAL A 61 -19.34 12.43 1.50
C VAL A 61 -20.71 11.77 1.32
N GLY A 62 -20.91 10.63 1.98
CA GLY A 62 -22.08 9.77 1.74
C GLY A 62 -22.10 9.30 0.28
N ASN A 63 -23.17 9.65 -0.42
CA ASN A 63 -23.34 9.35 -1.84
C ASN A 63 -22.94 10.52 -2.75
N ASP A 64 -22.39 11.61 -2.20
CA ASP A 64 -22.01 12.79 -2.96
C ASP A 64 -20.50 12.79 -3.23
N ILE A 65 -20.10 12.92 -4.50
CA ILE A 65 -18.71 13.01 -4.94
C ILE A 65 -18.49 14.37 -5.58
N TYR A 66 -17.52 15.12 -5.07
CA TYR A 66 -17.16 16.45 -5.52
C TYR A 66 -15.84 16.39 -6.27
N PHE A 67 -15.80 16.87 -7.51
CA PHE A 67 -14.59 16.88 -8.32
C PHE A 67 -14.03 18.29 -8.46
N ASN A 68 -12.71 18.38 -8.40
CA ASN A 68 -11.98 19.61 -8.71
C ASN A 68 -12.02 19.91 -10.21
N GLU A 69 -11.65 21.14 -10.57
CA GLU A 69 -11.65 21.62 -11.95
C GLU A 69 -10.86 20.68 -12.88
N GLY A 70 -11.51 20.23 -13.95
CA GLY A 70 -10.93 19.32 -14.94
C GLY A 70 -10.69 17.88 -14.45
N LYS A 71 -11.09 17.50 -13.22
CA LYS A 71 -10.86 16.16 -12.67
C LYS A 71 -11.97 15.15 -12.96
N PHE A 72 -13.20 15.62 -13.17
CA PHE A 72 -14.28 14.75 -13.63
C PHE A 72 -14.19 14.52 -15.14
N ALA A 73 -13.48 13.46 -15.53
CA ALA A 73 -13.28 13.08 -16.93
C ALA A 73 -13.57 11.59 -17.15
N PRO A 74 -14.85 11.14 -17.04
CA PRO A 74 -15.20 9.71 -17.11
C PRO A 74 -14.88 9.05 -18.46
N GLY A 75 -14.57 9.83 -19.50
CA GLY A 75 -14.08 9.33 -20.79
C GLY A 75 -12.60 8.95 -20.81
N SER A 76 -11.77 9.50 -19.90
CA SER A 76 -10.32 9.25 -19.87
C SER A 76 -9.96 8.14 -18.88
N ASN A 77 -8.85 7.44 -19.10
CA ASN A 77 -8.41 6.38 -18.19
C ASN A 77 -8.12 6.91 -16.77
N GLN A 78 -7.51 8.09 -16.69
CA GLN A 78 -7.20 8.75 -15.41
C GLN A 78 -8.49 9.18 -14.68
N GLY A 79 -9.46 9.75 -15.39
CA GLY A 79 -10.73 10.15 -14.79
C GLY A 79 -11.62 8.96 -14.41
N LYS A 80 -11.58 7.85 -15.16
CA LYS A 80 -12.21 6.58 -14.78
C LYS A 80 -11.60 6.02 -13.49
N HIS A 81 -10.28 6.04 -13.36
CA HIS A 81 -9.60 5.58 -12.15
C HIS A 81 -9.97 6.44 -10.94
N LEU A 82 -9.92 7.77 -11.08
CA LEU A 82 -10.33 8.69 -10.02
C LEU A 82 -11.80 8.50 -9.63
N LEU A 83 -12.70 8.33 -10.60
CA LEU A 83 -14.11 8.04 -10.33
C LEU A 83 -14.29 6.70 -9.60
N ALA A 84 -13.59 5.63 -10.00
CA ALA A 84 -13.64 4.35 -9.31
C ALA A 84 -13.12 4.43 -7.87
N HIS A 85 -12.05 5.20 -7.66
CA HIS A 85 -11.52 5.49 -6.32
C HIS A 85 -12.58 6.15 -5.44
N GLU A 86 -13.23 7.21 -5.91
CA GLU A 86 -14.26 7.92 -5.14
C GLU A 86 -15.53 7.08 -4.92
N LEU A 87 -15.95 6.28 -5.90
CA LEU A 87 -17.06 5.34 -5.74
C LEU A 87 -16.76 4.26 -4.70
N THR A 88 -15.50 3.90 -4.50
CA THR A 88 -15.14 2.98 -3.41
C THR A 88 -15.44 3.61 -2.04
N HIS A 89 -15.26 4.93 -1.89
CA HIS A 89 -15.59 5.64 -0.65
C HIS A 89 -17.10 5.72 -0.40
N THR A 90 -17.95 5.72 -1.42
CA THR A 90 -19.41 5.67 -1.20
C THR A 90 -19.84 4.34 -0.59
N LEU A 91 -19.16 3.24 -0.95
CA LEU A 91 -19.42 1.90 -0.44
C LEU A 91 -18.83 1.64 0.96
N GLN A 92 -17.69 2.27 1.27
CA GLN A 92 -16.99 2.06 2.55
C GLN A 92 -17.54 2.91 3.71
N GLN A 93 -18.40 3.90 3.44
CA GLN A 93 -18.96 4.75 4.48
C GLN A 93 -20.16 4.07 5.18
N GLY A 94 -19.97 3.70 6.46
CA GLY A 94 -21.07 3.26 7.35
C GLY A 94 -21.95 4.42 7.85
N GLU A 95 -22.71 4.23 8.94
CA GLU A 95 -23.68 5.21 9.48
C GLU A 95 -23.10 6.59 9.85
N LYS A 96 -21.76 6.74 9.92
CA LYS A 96 -21.08 8.03 10.09
C LYS A 96 -20.41 8.45 8.78
N HIS A 97 -21.03 9.41 8.09
CA HIS A 97 -20.47 10.01 6.87
C HIS A 97 -19.32 10.96 7.21
N THR A 98 -18.08 10.50 7.05
CA THR A 98 -16.86 11.32 7.15
C THR A 98 -16.35 11.69 5.76
N ILE A 99 -15.82 12.89 5.60
CA ILE A 99 -15.24 13.36 4.32
C ILE A 99 -13.99 12.53 3.99
N GLN A 100 -14.00 11.85 2.84
CA GLN A 100 -12.84 11.12 2.27
C GLN A 100 -12.35 11.86 1.02
N ARG A 101 -11.04 12.03 0.80
CA ARG A 101 -10.51 12.85 -0.31
C ARG A 101 -9.32 12.21 -1.04
N SER A 102 -9.23 12.40 -2.36
CA SER A 102 -8.07 12.11 -3.20
C SER A 102 -7.32 13.41 -3.52
N CYS A 103 -6.01 13.51 -3.29
CA CYS A 103 -5.22 14.76 -3.42
C CYS A 103 -4.53 14.96 -4.79
N SER A 104 -4.41 16.22 -5.23
CA SER A 104 -3.89 16.61 -6.57
C SER A 104 -2.41 16.35 -6.82
N ASP A 105 -1.65 16.11 -5.76
CA ASP A 105 -0.20 15.92 -5.78
C ASP A 105 0.22 14.52 -5.27
N GLY A 106 -0.72 13.58 -5.14
CA GLY A 106 -0.45 12.26 -4.56
C GLY A 106 -0.17 12.28 -3.05
N LYS A 107 -0.41 13.40 -2.37
CA LYS A 107 -0.25 13.55 -0.91
C LYS A 107 -1.62 13.49 -0.25
N CYS A 108 -2.26 12.34 -0.29
CA CYS A 108 -3.46 12.09 0.50
C CYS A 108 -3.05 12.13 1.99
N ASP A 109 -3.57 13.16 2.66
CA ASP A 109 -3.21 13.74 3.95
C ASP A 109 -2.10 14.80 3.88
N SER A 110 -2.49 16.09 3.97
CA SER A 110 -1.70 16.96 4.85
C SER A 110 -1.74 16.23 6.19
N CYS A 111 -0.63 15.65 6.63
CA CYS A 111 -0.62 14.55 7.61
C CYS A 111 -1.22 14.88 9.00
N ASN A 112 -2.01 15.95 9.19
CA ASN A 112 -2.82 16.41 10.34
C ASN A 112 -3.17 15.30 11.36
N GLY A 113 -2.17 14.93 12.17
CA GLY A 113 -2.02 13.65 12.86
C GLY A 113 -0.53 13.28 13.04
N GLY A 114 0.35 13.93 12.27
CA GLY A 114 1.80 13.74 12.23
C GLY A 114 2.21 12.64 11.25
N LYS A 115 3.49 12.65 10.87
CA LYS A 115 4.10 11.45 10.29
C LYS A 115 4.32 10.44 11.40
N LYS A 116 4.03 9.17 11.14
CA LYS A 116 4.30 8.09 12.11
C LYS A 116 5.58 7.37 11.77
N ASP A 117 6.34 7.01 12.78
CA ASP A 117 7.51 6.17 12.58
C ASP A 117 7.05 4.75 12.22
N PHE A 118 7.44 4.29 11.04
CA PHE A 118 7.26 2.90 10.61
C PHE A 118 8.61 2.20 10.72
N TRP A 119 8.70 1.22 11.62
CA TRP A 119 9.95 0.52 11.87
C TRP A 119 10.07 -0.75 11.04
N VAL A 120 11.26 -0.97 10.49
CA VAL A 120 11.71 -2.28 10.03
C VAL A 120 12.99 -2.65 10.76
N THR A 121 13.19 -3.94 11.00
CA THR A 121 14.45 -4.47 11.54
C THR A 121 15.07 -5.43 10.55
N TYR A 122 16.25 -5.08 10.04
CA TYR A 122 17.02 -5.93 9.15
C TYR A 122 17.76 -7.01 9.93
N TYR A 123 17.67 -8.23 9.43
CA TYR A 123 18.41 -9.39 9.90
C TYR A 123 19.21 -9.97 8.74
N PHE A 124 20.36 -10.55 9.03
CA PHE A 124 21.24 -11.11 8.01
C PHE A 124 21.47 -12.60 8.28
N ARG A 125 21.44 -13.43 7.24
CA ARG A 125 21.78 -14.86 7.34
C ARG A 125 23.27 -15.11 7.09
N THR A 126 23.90 -14.27 6.29
CA THR A 126 25.33 -14.30 6.00
C THR A 126 25.96 -12.95 6.35
N LYS A 127 27.29 -12.94 6.52
CA LYS A 127 28.01 -11.68 6.72
C LYS A 127 27.84 -10.81 5.47
N ALA A 128 27.13 -9.69 5.60
CA ALA A 128 26.84 -8.82 4.47
C ALA A 128 28.13 -8.23 3.88
N SER A 129 28.29 -8.39 2.56
CA SER A 129 29.31 -7.68 1.80
C SER A 129 28.97 -6.19 1.67
N GLU A 130 29.94 -5.36 1.30
CA GLU A 130 29.69 -3.93 1.02
C GLU A 130 28.63 -3.74 -0.07
N LYS A 131 28.61 -4.61 -1.09
CA LYS A 131 27.60 -4.62 -2.15
C LYS A 131 26.21 -4.86 -1.59
N VAL A 132 26.08 -5.83 -0.67
CA VAL A 132 24.80 -6.15 -0.02
C VAL A 132 24.31 -4.99 0.82
N LEU A 133 25.19 -4.41 1.64
CA LEU A 133 24.86 -3.25 2.48
C LEU A 133 24.42 -2.05 1.62
N LYS A 134 25.12 -1.78 0.52
CA LYS A 134 24.77 -0.72 -0.42
C LYS A 134 23.40 -0.92 -1.06
N TYR A 135 23.10 -2.14 -1.51
CA TYR A 135 21.78 -2.46 -2.06
C TYR A 135 20.66 -2.24 -1.02
N VAL A 136 20.84 -2.73 0.21
CA VAL A 136 19.87 -2.52 1.30
C VAL A 136 19.68 -1.04 1.58
N GLU A 137 20.75 -0.25 1.60
CA GLU A 137 20.69 1.20 1.78
C GLU A 137 19.90 1.88 0.64
N ASP A 138 20.17 1.53 -0.62
CA ASP A 138 19.50 2.12 -1.78
C ASP A 138 18.01 1.75 -1.80
N GLN A 139 17.65 0.50 -1.50
CA GLN A 139 16.26 0.07 -1.34
C GLN A 139 15.56 0.82 -0.20
N THR A 140 16.24 0.98 0.94
CA THR A 140 15.71 1.71 2.10
C THR A 140 15.43 3.18 1.77
N LYS A 141 16.36 3.86 1.08
CA LYS A 141 16.22 5.26 0.72
C LYS A 141 15.03 5.50 -0.20
N THR A 142 14.83 4.63 -1.19
CA THR A 142 13.70 4.73 -2.11
C THR A 142 12.38 4.38 -1.41
N ALA A 143 12.34 3.30 -0.62
CA ALA A 143 11.18 2.95 0.20
C ALA A 143 10.78 4.07 1.17
N ALA A 144 11.75 4.77 1.77
CA ALA A 144 11.48 5.90 2.66
C ALA A 144 10.76 7.05 1.93
N LYS A 145 11.08 7.30 0.66
CA LYS A 145 10.37 8.30 -0.17
C LYS A 145 8.94 7.84 -0.49
N ILE A 146 8.77 6.56 -0.84
CA ILE A 146 7.46 5.96 -1.11
C ILE A 146 6.57 6.06 0.14
N LEU A 147 7.08 5.63 1.30
CA LEU A 147 6.35 5.67 2.57
C LEU A 147 6.11 7.08 3.08
N ALA A 148 6.95 8.05 2.72
CA ALA A 148 6.69 9.46 3.02
C ALA A 148 5.42 9.96 2.32
N ASN A 149 5.08 9.46 1.14
CA ASN A 149 3.79 9.73 0.47
C ASN A 149 2.62 9.17 1.28
N CYS A 150 2.86 8.12 2.06
CA CYS A 150 1.92 7.55 3.01
C CYS A 150 2.00 8.18 4.41
N CYS A 151 2.59 9.37 4.60
CA CYS A 151 2.77 9.98 5.94
C CYS A 151 3.53 9.10 6.95
N LEU A 152 4.43 8.24 6.48
CA LEU A 152 5.26 7.39 7.32
C LEU A 152 6.72 7.80 7.23
N ASN A 153 7.39 7.83 8.37
CA ASN A 153 8.83 7.95 8.47
C ASN A 153 9.40 6.54 8.59
N LEU A 154 9.98 6.01 7.52
CA LEU A 154 10.70 4.75 7.60
C LEU A 154 11.89 4.89 8.55
N LYS A 155 11.91 4.05 9.58
CA LYS A 155 12.98 3.90 10.55
C LYS A 155 13.52 2.49 10.46
N THR A 156 14.83 2.35 10.57
CA THR A 156 15.49 1.07 10.44
C THR A 156 16.29 0.76 11.70
N LYS A 157 16.28 -0.51 12.08
CA LYS A 157 17.24 -1.13 13.00
C LYS A 157 17.92 -2.25 12.22
N SER A 158 19.16 -2.57 12.54
CA SER A 158 19.82 -3.77 12.06
C SER A 158 20.25 -4.63 13.23
N ASP A 159 20.04 -5.93 13.09
CA ASP A 159 20.67 -6.95 13.92
C ASP A 159 21.67 -7.70 13.04
N THR A 160 22.96 -7.50 13.34
CA THR A 160 24.05 -8.14 12.61
C THR A 160 24.41 -9.50 13.18
N SER A 161 23.73 -9.94 14.24
CA SER A 161 23.82 -11.31 14.72
C SER A 161 23.24 -12.22 13.63
N LEU A 162 24.06 -13.12 13.09
CA LEU A 162 23.62 -14.00 12.03
C LEU A 162 22.51 -14.91 12.55
N ILE A 163 21.38 -14.94 11.84
CA ILE A 163 20.34 -15.94 12.10
C ILE A 163 20.94 -17.32 11.82
N ALA A 164 20.70 -18.28 12.71
CA ALA A 164 21.15 -19.66 12.53
C ALA A 164 20.63 -20.27 11.21
N GLY A 165 21.43 -21.16 10.61
CA GLY A 165 21.13 -21.81 9.33
C GLY A 165 21.91 -21.28 8.12
N GLY A 166 23.13 -20.77 8.32
CA GLY A 166 23.97 -20.03 7.35
C GLY A 166 24.36 -20.69 6.01
N GLY A 167 23.60 -21.68 5.52
CA GLY A 167 23.62 -22.12 4.13
C GLY A 167 22.80 -21.21 3.20
N LYS A 168 22.97 -21.42 1.89
CA LYS A 168 22.19 -20.76 0.84
C LYS A 168 20.69 -20.96 1.08
N PHE A 169 19.89 -19.93 0.81
CA PHE A 169 18.44 -19.97 1.02
C PHE A 169 17.80 -20.85 -0.07
N ASP A 170 17.55 -22.12 0.24
CA ASP A 170 16.92 -23.05 -0.69
C ASP A 170 15.39 -23.00 -0.54
N TRP A 171 14.75 -22.21 -1.41
CA TRP A 171 13.34 -21.85 -1.31
C TRP A 171 12.42 -22.81 -2.08
N GLN A 172 12.91 -23.52 -3.11
CA GLN A 172 12.05 -24.32 -3.98
C GLN A 172 11.99 -25.78 -3.51
N ASP A 173 10.85 -26.17 -2.92
CA ASP A 173 10.29 -27.47 -3.26
C ASP A 173 9.28 -27.23 -4.38
N SER A 174 9.48 -27.89 -5.52
CA SER A 174 8.69 -27.75 -6.74
C SER A 174 7.20 -27.86 -6.45
N SER A 175 6.52 -26.72 -6.35
CA SER A 175 5.10 -26.69 -6.05
C SER A 175 4.36 -25.75 -6.98
N LYS A 176 3.12 -26.15 -7.29
CA LYS A 176 2.24 -25.49 -8.25
C LYS A 176 1.93 -24.06 -7.79
N PRO A 177 1.61 -23.13 -8.70
CA PRO A 177 1.16 -21.79 -8.33
C PRO A 177 0.04 -21.86 -7.26
N GLY A 178 0.27 -21.23 -6.11
CA GLY A 178 -0.69 -21.19 -5.00
C GLY A 178 -0.47 -22.21 -3.88
N GLU A 179 0.49 -23.13 -4.00
CA GLU A 179 0.93 -24.00 -2.90
C GLU A 179 2.35 -23.65 -2.50
N TRP A 180 2.55 -23.16 -1.28
CA TRP A 180 3.86 -22.82 -0.72
C TRP A 180 4.35 -24.01 0.10
N HIS A 181 5.15 -24.90 -0.50
CA HIS A 181 5.76 -26.02 0.23
C HIS A 181 7.15 -25.63 0.72
N TYR A 182 7.30 -25.59 2.03
CA TYR A 182 8.59 -25.34 2.67
C TYR A 182 9.45 -26.61 2.67
N ASN A 183 10.72 -26.52 2.26
CA ASN A 183 11.68 -27.60 2.47
C ASN A 183 11.72 -27.96 3.98
N LYS A 184 11.82 -29.27 4.31
CA LYS A 184 11.97 -29.78 5.68
C LYS A 184 13.14 -29.16 6.45
N SER A 185 14.11 -28.52 5.79
CA SER A 185 15.18 -27.75 6.42
C SER A 185 14.75 -26.40 7.04
N THR A 186 13.46 -26.08 7.07
CA THR A 186 12.89 -24.80 7.58
C THR A 186 13.19 -24.40 9.03
N SER A 187 14.05 -25.11 9.76
CA SER A 187 14.87 -24.52 10.83
C SER A 187 15.67 -23.28 10.38
N ASP A 188 15.81 -23.07 9.06
CA ASP A 188 16.56 -22.02 8.40
C ASP A 188 15.93 -20.61 8.47
N LEU A 189 14.64 -20.48 8.81
CA LEU A 189 13.96 -19.17 8.91
C LEU A 189 14.14 -18.49 10.28
N GLY A 190 14.89 -19.15 11.17
CA GLY A 190 14.97 -18.83 12.58
C GLY A 190 14.05 -19.72 13.42
N THR A 191 14.29 -19.78 14.73
CA THR A 191 13.45 -20.49 15.70
C THR A 191 12.72 -19.51 16.60
N GLY A 192 11.58 -19.92 17.17
CA GLY A 192 10.67 -19.21 18.09
C GLY A 192 10.90 -17.70 18.29
N ASN A 193 12.00 -17.39 18.97
CA ASN A 193 12.36 -16.06 19.44
C ASN A 193 13.25 -15.23 18.49
N THR A 194 13.46 -15.66 17.24
CA THR A 194 14.40 -15.02 16.31
C THR A 194 14.13 -13.52 16.15
N PHE A 195 12.86 -13.13 16.09
CA PHE A 195 12.44 -11.74 15.93
C PHE A 195 11.88 -11.12 17.21
N LYS A 196 12.22 -11.66 18.40
CA LYS A 196 11.69 -11.15 19.66
C LYS A 196 12.02 -9.67 19.88
N ASP A 197 13.23 -9.25 19.47
CA ASP A 197 13.77 -7.90 19.64
C ASP A 197 13.62 -7.03 18.38
N ALA A 198 12.87 -7.53 17.38
CA ALA A 198 12.54 -6.79 16.17
C ALA A 198 11.64 -5.62 16.53
N LYS A 199 12.06 -4.42 16.11
CA LYS A 199 11.21 -3.24 16.13
C LYS A 199 10.49 -3.15 14.79
N GLY A 200 9.15 -3.21 14.82
CA GLY A 200 8.32 -3.24 13.62
C GLY A 200 8.47 -4.53 12.80
N ILE A 201 8.48 -4.42 11.48
CA ILE A 201 8.48 -5.60 10.59
C ILE A 201 9.91 -6.15 10.44
N PRO A 202 10.15 -7.45 10.74
CA PRO A 202 11.44 -8.08 10.46
C PRO A 202 11.65 -8.23 8.96
N ILE A 203 12.85 -7.91 8.47
CA ILE A 203 13.25 -8.05 7.08
C ILE A 203 14.53 -8.88 7.04
N ILE A 204 14.48 -10.07 6.46
CA ILE A 204 15.65 -10.92 6.27
C ILE A 204 16.34 -10.49 4.97
N ILE A 205 17.63 -10.21 5.06
CA ILE A 205 18.47 -9.96 3.90
C ILE A 205 19.11 -11.29 3.50
N ALA A 206 18.75 -11.78 2.32
CA ALA A 206 19.28 -12.99 1.73
C ALA A 206 20.18 -12.62 0.54
N ASP A 207 21.38 -13.21 0.49
CA ASP A 207 22.27 -13.13 -0.66
C ASP A 207 22.16 -14.44 -1.46
N GLU A 208 22.49 -14.37 -2.75
CA GLU A 208 22.56 -15.52 -3.66
C GLU A 208 21.28 -16.39 -3.68
N VAL A 209 20.13 -15.78 -3.93
CA VAL A 209 18.87 -16.50 -4.22
C VAL A 209 18.56 -16.33 -5.71
N PRO A 210 19.04 -17.23 -6.59
CA PRO A 210 18.67 -17.19 -8.01
C PRO A 210 17.15 -17.35 -8.16
N ASP A 211 16.58 -16.64 -9.14
CA ASP A 211 15.17 -16.79 -9.55
C ASP A 211 14.12 -16.47 -8.46
N SER A 212 14.47 -15.68 -7.44
CA SER A 212 13.54 -15.33 -6.34
C SER A 212 12.43 -14.33 -6.71
N GLY A 213 12.60 -13.51 -7.75
CA GLY A 213 11.59 -12.56 -8.21
C GLY A 213 11.35 -11.31 -7.35
N GLY A 214 12.20 -11.03 -6.35
CA GLY A 214 12.30 -9.74 -5.67
C GLY A 214 12.51 -9.87 -4.18
N GLY A 215 11.87 -10.89 -3.63
CA GLY A 215 11.70 -11.13 -2.21
C GLY A 215 10.56 -12.11 -1.96
N ILE A 216 10.29 -12.37 -0.70
CA ILE A 216 9.19 -13.22 -0.26
C ILE A 216 8.62 -12.68 1.04
N THR A 217 7.31 -12.55 1.09
CA THR A 217 6.60 -12.25 2.32
C THR A 217 6.07 -13.53 2.95
N VAL A 218 6.40 -13.74 4.22
CA VAL A 218 5.98 -14.89 5.00
C VAL A 218 4.99 -14.43 6.06
N ASP A 219 3.74 -14.89 5.93
CA ASP A 219 2.68 -14.61 6.89
C ASP A 219 2.78 -15.52 8.11
N LYS A 220 2.53 -14.96 9.30
CA LYS A 220 2.50 -15.70 10.58
C LYS A 220 1.62 -16.95 10.57
N ARG A 221 0.60 -17.03 9.71
CA ARG A 221 -0.27 -18.20 9.55
C ARG A 221 0.52 -19.42 9.05
N PHE A 222 1.51 -19.19 8.19
CA PHE A 222 2.34 -20.24 7.60
C PHE A 222 3.59 -20.53 8.45
N ASP A 223 4.10 -19.52 9.17
CA ASP A 223 5.32 -19.65 9.98
C ASP A 223 5.09 -19.75 11.50
N LYS A 224 3.85 -20.08 11.92
CA LYS A 224 3.46 -20.14 13.34
C LYS A 224 4.37 -21.05 14.19
N LYS A 225 4.92 -22.11 13.58
CA LYS A 225 5.77 -23.11 14.24
C LYS A 225 7.22 -22.63 14.44
N TYR A 226 7.69 -21.69 13.62
CA TYR A 226 9.09 -21.25 13.62
C TYR A 226 9.19 -19.87 14.26
N SER A 227 8.93 -18.77 13.57
CA SER A 227 9.06 -17.43 14.18
C SER A 227 7.78 -16.89 14.82
N GLY A 228 6.62 -17.38 14.38
CA GLY A 228 5.32 -16.86 14.84
C GLY A 228 5.04 -15.40 14.45
N LYS A 229 5.84 -14.80 13.55
CA LYS A 229 5.69 -13.42 13.08
C LYS A 229 5.48 -13.36 11.57
N THR A 230 4.82 -12.30 11.12
CA THR A 230 4.87 -11.91 9.71
C THR A 230 6.18 -11.16 9.46
N TYR A 231 6.94 -11.57 8.46
CA TYR A 231 8.20 -10.95 8.06
C TYR A 231 8.36 -11.05 6.54
N ALA A 232 9.32 -10.33 5.99
CA ALA A 232 9.71 -10.48 4.59
C ALA A 232 11.18 -10.83 4.45
N ALA A 233 11.56 -11.42 3.34
CA ALA A 233 12.94 -11.59 2.92
C ALA A 233 13.17 -10.89 1.58
N ILE A 234 14.32 -10.22 1.43
CA ILE A 234 14.70 -9.52 0.19
C ILE A 234 15.99 -10.16 -0.33
N ALA A 235 15.97 -10.54 -1.60
CA ALA A 235 17.11 -11.13 -2.29
C ALA A 235 18.01 -10.04 -2.91
N VAL A 236 19.28 -10.01 -2.50
CA VAL A 236 20.21 -8.94 -2.86
C VAL A 236 21.06 -9.32 -4.07
N ASN A 237 20.45 -9.59 -5.23
CA ASN A 237 21.12 -9.66 -6.55
C ASN A 237 20.10 -9.80 -7.71
N GLU A 238 18.89 -9.28 -7.52
CA GLU A 238 17.85 -9.23 -8.54
C GLU A 238 18.24 -8.30 -9.69
N THR A 239 18.31 -8.83 -10.91
CA THR A 239 18.68 -8.05 -12.11
C THR A 239 17.49 -7.43 -12.84
N ASN A 240 16.24 -7.72 -12.46
CA ASN A 240 15.05 -7.43 -13.29
C ASN A 240 13.82 -6.88 -12.55
N SER A 241 13.99 -6.22 -11.40
CA SER A 241 12.85 -5.57 -10.75
C SER A 241 12.73 -4.10 -11.19
N SER A 242 11.56 -3.72 -11.76
CA SER A 242 11.25 -2.32 -12.08
C SER A 242 10.66 -1.55 -10.90
N CYS A 243 10.62 -2.18 -9.72
CA CYS A 243 10.10 -1.62 -8.48
C CYS A 243 11.07 -1.77 -7.31
N ASN A 244 10.83 -1.02 -6.25
CA ASN A 244 11.56 -1.13 -4.98
C ASN A 244 11.13 -2.39 -4.22
N SER A 245 12.05 -3.35 -4.06
CA SER A 245 11.78 -4.64 -3.40
C SER A 245 11.31 -4.49 -1.96
N LEU A 246 11.86 -3.55 -1.18
CA LEU A 246 11.42 -3.33 0.19
C LEU A 246 9.97 -2.82 0.24
N ALA A 247 9.63 -1.81 -0.57
CA ALA A 247 8.29 -1.28 -0.61
C ALA A 247 7.29 -2.33 -1.13
N HIS A 248 7.68 -3.15 -2.11
CA HIS A 248 6.90 -4.27 -2.62
C HIS A 248 6.62 -5.32 -1.54
N GLU A 249 7.62 -5.78 -0.80
CA GLU A 249 7.39 -6.74 0.28
C GLU A 249 6.53 -6.15 1.41
N LEU A 250 6.71 -4.86 1.72
CA LEU A 250 5.84 -4.18 2.67
C LEU A 250 4.38 -4.11 2.17
N TRP A 251 4.14 -4.06 0.86
CA TRP A 251 2.79 -4.18 0.31
C TRP A 251 2.17 -5.53 0.67
N HIS A 252 2.87 -6.64 0.40
CA HIS A 252 2.41 -8.00 0.73
C HIS A 252 2.11 -8.14 2.22
N VAL A 253 3.01 -7.64 3.09
CA VAL A 253 2.80 -7.63 4.54
C VAL A 253 1.54 -6.85 4.93
N SER A 254 1.27 -5.74 4.24
CA SER A 254 0.14 -4.86 4.52
C SER A 254 -1.21 -5.34 3.99
N SER A 255 -1.21 -5.98 2.82
CA SER A 255 -2.42 -6.44 2.14
C SER A 255 -2.80 -7.86 2.52
N GLY A 256 -1.83 -8.70 2.90
CA GLY A 256 -2.02 -10.13 3.07
C GLY A 256 -2.32 -10.87 1.74
N ILE A 257 -2.13 -10.18 0.61
CA ILE A 257 -2.33 -10.70 -0.75
C ILE A 257 -1.01 -11.30 -1.24
N VAL A 258 -1.09 -12.43 -1.92
CA VAL A 258 0.08 -13.15 -2.45
C VAL A 258 0.25 -12.95 -3.97
N GLY A 259 -0.76 -12.42 -4.66
CA GLY A 259 -0.73 -12.20 -6.12
C GLY A 259 -0.02 -10.91 -6.54
N HIS A 260 0.66 -10.95 -7.69
CA HIS A 260 1.34 -9.81 -8.32
C HIS A 260 0.51 -9.32 -9.52
N ASP A 261 -0.46 -8.43 -9.28
CA ASP A 261 -1.36 -7.93 -10.32
C ASP A 261 -1.49 -6.40 -10.25
N LYS A 262 -1.53 -5.78 -11.44
CA LYS A 262 -1.74 -4.36 -11.68
C LYS A 262 -2.99 -3.81 -11.01
N VAL A 263 -4.01 -4.65 -10.85
CA VAL A 263 -5.26 -4.28 -10.17
C VAL A 263 -4.98 -3.71 -8.77
N HIS A 264 -3.89 -4.13 -8.12
CA HIS A 264 -3.51 -3.67 -6.78
C HIS A 264 -2.46 -2.55 -6.76
N GLY A 265 -2.04 -2.05 -7.93
CA GLY A 265 -1.12 -0.92 -8.09
C GLY A 265 0.21 -1.31 -8.74
N GLY A 266 0.97 -0.29 -9.18
CA GLY A 266 2.23 -0.50 -9.91
C GLY A 266 3.32 -1.16 -9.05
N ILE A 267 3.34 -0.88 -7.75
CA ILE A 267 4.23 -1.56 -6.81
C ILE A 267 3.90 -3.05 -6.70
N ALA A 268 2.63 -3.45 -6.80
CA ALA A 268 2.18 -4.84 -6.60
C ALA A 268 2.48 -5.75 -7.80
N GLU A 269 2.34 -5.26 -9.03
CA GLU A 269 2.81 -5.96 -10.24
C GLU A 269 4.32 -5.76 -10.50
N CYS A 270 5.01 -5.04 -9.61
CA CYS A 270 6.39 -4.63 -9.76
C CYS A 270 6.72 -3.99 -11.13
N SER A 271 5.82 -3.11 -11.61
CA SER A 271 5.96 -2.35 -12.86
C SER A 271 6.45 -0.91 -12.65
N SER A 272 6.37 -0.42 -11.40
CA SER A 272 6.84 0.91 -10.98
C SER A 272 6.83 1.04 -9.45
N ASP A 273 7.37 2.15 -8.94
CA ASP A 273 7.32 2.51 -7.52
C ASP A 273 5.99 3.18 -7.08
N THR A 274 4.97 3.15 -7.93
CA THR A 274 3.68 3.80 -7.63
C THR A 274 2.86 2.96 -6.66
N VAL A 275 2.39 3.58 -5.58
CA VAL A 275 1.59 2.92 -4.55
C VAL A 275 0.13 3.38 -4.59
N SER A 276 -0.79 2.47 -4.28
CA SER A 276 -2.22 2.77 -4.18
C SER A 276 -2.56 3.41 -2.84
N ASP A 277 -3.73 4.05 -2.73
CA ASP A 277 -4.22 4.55 -1.44
C ASP A 277 -4.45 3.41 -0.43
N GLU A 278 -4.82 2.22 -0.93
CA GLU A 278 -4.94 1.00 -0.12
C GLU A 278 -3.60 0.62 0.53
N TYR A 279 -2.49 0.67 -0.23
CA TYR A 279 -1.14 0.50 0.30
C TYR A 279 -0.90 1.47 1.47
N CYS A 280 -1.12 2.76 1.26
CA CYS A 280 -0.86 3.77 2.29
C CYS A 280 -1.76 3.60 3.52
N LYS A 281 -3.04 3.25 3.34
CA LYS A 281 -3.97 2.96 4.44
C LYS A 281 -3.49 1.79 5.29
N ASN A 282 -3.16 0.66 4.66
CA ASN A 282 -2.75 -0.55 5.38
C ASN A 282 -1.40 -0.35 6.10
N MET A 283 -0.45 0.34 5.46
CA MET A 283 0.82 0.66 6.08
C MET A 283 0.66 1.56 7.32
N ARG A 284 -0.26 2.53 7.29
CA ARG A 284 -0.58 3.36 8.47
C ARG A 284 -1.23 2.56 9.59
N LEU A 285 -2.11 1.60 9.27
CA LEU A 285 -2.71 0.70 10.26
C LEU A 285 -1.64 -0.14 10.97
N ILE A 286 -0.68 -0.71 10.20
CA ILE A 286 0.44 -1.46 10.78
C ILE A 286 1.33 -0.57 11.66
N ALA A 287 1.52 0.69 11.28
CA ALA A 287 2.26 1.67 12.08
C ALA A 287 1.57 2.06 13.41
N GLY A 288 0.33 1.61 13.65
CA GLY A 288 -0.44 1.94 14.85
C GLY A 288 -1.25 3.23 14.73
N ALA A 289 -2.11 3.33 13.71
CA ALA A 289 -3.13 4.39 13.59
C ALA A 289 -4.52 3.97 14.00
#